data_AF-A0AA39WVF9-F1
#
_entry.id   AF-A0AA39WVF9-F1
#
_cell.length_a   1.000
_cell.length_b   1.000
_cell.length_c   1.000
_cell.angle_alpha   90.00
_cell.angle_beta   90.00
_cell.angle_gamma   90.00
#
_symmetry.space_group_name_H-M   'P 1'
#
loop_
_entity.id
_entity.type
_entity.pdbx_description
1 polymer ?
#
loop_
_entity_poly.entity_id
_entity_poly.type
_entity_poly.pdbx_seq_one_letter_code
_entity_poly.pdbx_strand_id
1 'polypeptide(L)'
;MLLDVMGMSCGDSIYVSNSLTIDPYRFSDRRGIFRALGNVGKPGVSLLVPPPDPIVKKPAADEWNIITHSKWYAKEHLDLFGQTSLHLVLTEYRVPYVTQHRGVRDSQTFFQEATISVYDGTTWVGDADIVKELFRESTERVVRRGKKGKKTETPVSRIRTIVNWPELLDKPSEPVVVLTKGNWISRLATAAMSAQLGYKTTIMPEKYCEMACFSDLKFMANFVQDEGVIIL
;
A
#
# COMPACT_ATOMS: atom_id res chain seq x y z
N MET A 1 -14.20 5.11 15.04
CA MET A 1 -14.59 6.36 14.36
C MET A 1 -13.43 7.35 14.28
N LEU A 2 -12.98 8.01 15.36
CA LEU A 2 -11.82 8.92 15.24
C LEU A 2 -10.50 8.21 14.94
N LEU A 3 -10.33 6.98 15.44
CA LEU A 3 -9.16 6.14 15.16
C LEU A 3 -9.04 5.72 13.68
N ASP A 4 -10.13 5.83 12.93
CA ASP A 4 -10.20 5.44 11.52
C ASP A 4 -10.00 6.65 10.59
N VAL A 5 -9.78 7.85 11.16
CA VAL A 5 -9.55 9.07 10.37
C VAL A 5 -8.14 9.03 9.77
N MET A 6 -8.07 9.00 8.45
CA MET A 6 -6.81 9.00 7.71
C MET A 6 -6.23 10.39 7.45
N GLY A 7 -7.08 11.42 7.52
CA GLY A 7 -6.69 12.81 7.33
C GLY A 7 -7.78 13.80 7.68
N MET A 8 -7.45 15.08 7.60
CA MET A 8 -8.36 16.17 7.90
C MET A 8 -8.18 17.28 6.88
N SER A 9 -9.26 17.77 6.29
CA SER A 9 -9.25 19.00 5.49
C SER A 9 -9.87 20.15 6.30
N CYS A 10 -9.17 21.27 6.37
CA CYS A 10 -9.61 22.48 7.06
C CYS A 10 -9.01 23.71 6.37
N GLY A 11 -9.88 24.67 6.01
CA GLY A 11 -9.46 25.90 5.33
C GLY A 11 -8.90 25.62 3.94
N ASP A 12 -7.64 25.98 3.72
CA ASP A 12 -6.91 25.82 2.45
C ASP A 12 -5.98 24.61 2.46
N SER A 13 -6.12 23.71 3.43
CA SER A 13 -5.14 22.67 3.70
C SER A 13 -5.75 21.30 3.95
N ILE A 14 -5.00 20.27 3.59
CA ILE A 14 -5.24 18.87 3.94
C ILE A 14 -4.08 18.40 4.81
N TYR A 15 -4.40 17.82 5.97
CA TYR A 15 -3.46 17.29 6.95
C TYR A 15 -3.62 15.77 6.99
N VAL A 16 -2.54 15.04 6.72
CA VAL A 16 -2.53 13.58 6.72
C VAL A 16 -1.37 13.07 7.56
N SER A 17 -1.43 11.81 7.98
CA SER A 17 -0.24 11.16 8.51
C SER A 17 0.88 11.22 7.47
N ASN A 18 2.10 11.58 7.88
CA ASN A 18 3.28 11.55 7.01
C ASN A 18 3.53 10.14 6.43
N SER A 19 2.99 9.11 7.08
CA SER A 19 3.02 7.73 6.57
C SER A 19 2.13 7.51 5.33
N LEU A 20 1.26 8.46 4.94
CA LEU A 20 0.59 8.41 3.64
C LEU A 20 1.43 9.04 2.50
N THR A 21 2.56 9.66 2.85
CA THR A 21 3.35 10.51 1.93
C THR A 21 4.82 10.13 1.87
N ILE A 22 5.19 8.97 2.42
CA ILE A 22 6.55 8.45 2.40
C ILE A 22 6.57 6.98 2.02
N ASP A 23 7.75 6.52 1.63
CA ASP A 23 8.04 5.12 1.38
C ASP A 23 7.65 4.23 2.59
N PRO A 24 6.93 3.13 2.39
CA PRO A 24 6.41 2.31 3.48
C PRO A 24 7.50 1.58 4.27
N TYR A 25 8.73 1.48 3.74
CA TYR A 25 9.87 1.02 4.51
C TYR A 25 10.30 2.04 5.59
N ARG A 26 10.13 3.35 5.34
CA ARG A 26 10.57 4.45 6.21
C ARG A 26 9.58 4.81 7.32
N PHE A 27 8.48 4.08 7.45
CA PHE A 27 7.41 4.25 8.46
C PHE A 27 7.84 4.08 9.93
N SER A 28 9.13 4.13 10.28
CA SER A 28 9.57 4.25 11.67
C SER A 28 9.29 5.65 12.25
N ASP A 29 9.02 6.65 11.40
CA ASP A 29 8.67 8.01 11.83
C ASP A 29 7.15 8.27 11.79
N ARG A 30 6.40 7.49 12.58
CA ARG A 30 4.92 7.57 12.68
C ARG A 30 4.39 8.89 13.29
N ARG A 31 5.28 9.83 13.64
CA ARG A 31 4.94 11.02 14.43
C ARG A 31 4.77 12.30 13.62
N GLY A 32 4.92 12.23 12.30
CA GLY A 32 4.75 13.38 11.41
C GLY A 32 3.32 13.58 10.91
N ILE A 33 2.88 14.84 10.83
CA ILE A 33 1.72 15.26 10.05
C ILE A 33 2.25 15.96 8.79
N PHE A 34 1.82 15.50 7.62
CA PHE A 34 2.09 16.17 6.36
C PHE A 34 0.94 17.12 6.02
N ARG A 35 1.28 18.37 5.66
CA ARG A 35 0.34 19.38 5.19
C ARG A 35 0.47 19.52 3.68
N ALA A 36 -0.61 19.19 2.96
CA ALA A 36 -0.79 19.56 1.56
C ALA A 36 -1.59 20.86 1.46
N LEU A 37 -1.25 21.71 0.49
CA LEU A 37 -2.08 22.85 0.10
C LEU A 37 -3.24 22.36 -0.77
N GLY A 38 -4.41 22.97 -0.59
CA GLY A 38 -5.67 22.55 -1.20
C GLY A 38 -6.68 22.06 -0.16
N ASN A 39 -7.95 21.94 -0.55
CA ASN A 39 -9.00 21.41 0.29
C ASN A 39 -9.92 20.47 -0.50
N VAL A 40 -10.82 19.81 0.21
CA VAL A 40 -11.77 18.84 -0.37
C VAL A 40 -13.05 19.49 -0.91
N GLY A 41 -13.08 20.83 -1.04
CA GLY A 41 -14.23 21.57 -1.55
C GLY A 41 -15.48 21.53 -0.66
N LYS A 42 -15.32 21.23 0.64
CA LYS A 42 -16.42 21.14 1.60
C LYS A 42 -16.26 22.20 2.70
N PRO A 43 -17.36 22.86 3.13
CA PRO A 43 -17.31 23.83 4.21
C PRO A 43 -17.01 23.17 5.57
N GLY A 44 -16.38 23.92 6.46
CA GLY A 44 -15.98 23.47 7.79
C GLY A 44 -14.78 22.51 7.78
N VAL A 45 -14.69 21.68 8.81
CA VAL A 45 -13.67 20.65 8.98
C VAL A 45 -14.20 19.32 8.44
N SER A 46 -13.45 18.68 7.55
CA SER A 46 -13.77 17.35 7.03
C SER A 46 -12.75 16.35 7.54
N LEU A 47 -13.17 15.45 8.43
CA LEU A 47 -12.41 14.30 8.89
C LEU A 47 -12.57 13.18 7.86
N LEU A 48 -11.49 12.87 7.14
CA LEU A 48 -11.47 11.88 6.06
C LEU A 48 -11.43 10.48 6.65
N VAL A 49 -12.45 9.67 6.35
CA VAL A 49 -12.57 8.28 6.80
C VAL A 49 -12.61 7.35 5.58
N PRO A 50 -11.92 6.21 5.60
CA PRO A 50 -12.02 5.22 4.52
C PRO A 50 -13.41 4.56 4.50
N PRO A 51 -13.87 4.05 3.35
CA PRO A 51 -15.04 3.20 3.30
C PRO A 51 -14.81 1.90 4.11
N PRO A 52 -15.86 1.28 4.67
CA PRO A 52 -15.72 0.07 5.48
C PRO A 52 -15.13 -1.11 4.68
N ASP A 53 -15.50 -1.21 3.40
CA ASP A 53 -15.09 -2.27 2.49
C ASP A 53 -14.51 -1.65 1.19
N PRO A 54 -13.19 -1.40 1.13
CA PRO A 54 -12.53 -0.92 -0.08
C PRO A 54 -12.70 -1.91 -1.23
N ILE A 55 -12.97 -1.40 -2.44
CA ILE A 55 -13.26 -2.24 -3.60
C ILE A 55 -11.97 -2.51 -4.37
N VAL A 56 -11.66 -3.77 -4.64
CA VAL A 56 -10.55 -4.16 -5.52
C VAL A 56 -11.11 -4.69 -6.84
N LYS A 57 -10.51 -4.33 -7.98
CA LYS A 57 -10.88 -4.88 -9.29
C LYS A 57 -10.74 -6.40 -9.22
N LYS A 58 -11.83 -7.12 -9.53
CA LYS A 58 -11.78 -8.57 -9.70
C LYS A 58 -11.22 -8.89 -11.08
N PRO A 59 -10.46 -9.98 -11.25
CA PRO A 59 -10.11 -10.48 -12.57
C PRO A 59 -11.39 -10.66 -13.40
N ALA A 60 -11.48 -9.99 -14.56
CA ALA A 60 -12.66 -10.13 -15.40
C ALA A 60 -12.58 -11.49 -16.13
N ALA A 61 -13.67 -12.25 -16.16
CA ALA A 61 -13.68 -13.59 -16.75
C ALA A 61 -13.43 -13.62 -18.27
N ASP A 62 -13.57 -12.47 -18.92
CA ASP A 62 -13.36 -12.20 -20.35
C ASP A 62 -12.00 -11.54 -20.65
N GLU A 63 -11.29 -11.02 -19.65
CA GLU A 63 -9.92 -10.54 -19.78
C GLU A 63 -8.96 -11.73 -19.61
N TRP A 64 -8.49 -12.30 -20.73
CA TRP A 64 -7.35 -13.24 -20.69
C TRP A 64 -6.06 -12.46 -20.45
N ASN A 65 -5.88 -11.97 -19.23
CA ASN A 65 -4.61 -11.39 -18.81
C ASN A 65 -3.58 -12.52 -18.88
N ILE A 66 -2.60 -12.39 -19.78
CA ILE A 66 -1.51 -13.36 -19.91
C ILE A 66 -0.65 -13.21 -18.64
N ILE A 67 -1.01 -13.98 -17.62
CA ILE A 67 -0.27 -14.13 -16.37
C ILE A 67 0.97 -14.97 -16.70
N THR A 68 2.09 -14.31 -16.94
CA THR A 68 3.36 -14.99 -17.18
C THR A 68 4.19 -14.80 -15.93
N HIS A 69 3.97 -15.67 -14.94
CA HIS A 69 4.79 -15.76 -13.73
C HIS A 69 6.24 -16.10 -14.10
N SER A 70 6.96 -15.08 -14.54
CA SER A 70 8.32 -15.20 -15.00
C SER A 70 9.17 -15.63 -13.82
N LYS A 71 10.10 -16.56 -14.06
CA LYS A 71 11.04 -16.96 -13.02
C LYS A 71 11.77 -15.72 -12.53
N TRP A 72 12.02 -15.66 -11.23
CA TRP A 72 12.94 -14.66 -10.69
C TRP A 72 14.31 -14.87 -11.31
N TYR A 73 14.64 -13.99 -12.24
CA TYR A 73 16.00 -13.67 -12.58
C TYR A 73 16.29 -12.38 -11.85
N ALA A 74 17.52 -12.20 -11.36
CA ALA A 74 17.98 -10.97 -10.74
C ALA A 74 18.02 -9.83 -11.79
N LYS A 75 16.85 -9.49 -12.34
CA LYS A 75 16.65 -8.43 -13.31
C LYS A 75 16.86 -7.15 -12.55
N GLU A 76 17.94 -6.50 -12.93
CA GLU A 76 18.41 -5.27 -12.34
C GLU A 76 17.32 -4.21 -12.48
N HIS A 77 16.87 -3.69 -11.33
CA HIS A 77 16.46 -2.29 -11.20
C HIS A 77 15.33 -1.79 -12.09
N LEU A 78 14.32 -2.62 -12.32
CA LEU A 78 13.11 -2.19 -13.02
C LEU A 78 12.06 -1.65 -12.04
N ASP A 79 11.36 -0.62 -12.48
CA ASP A 79 10.05 -0.24 -11.97
C ASP A 79 9.01 -0.73 -12.98
N LEU A 80 8.43 -1.90 -12.72
CA LEU A 80 7.40 -2.48 -13.58
C LEU A 80 6.00 -1.92 -13.28
N PHE A 81 5.91 -1.11 -12.23
CA PHE A 81 4.69 -0.44 -11.77
C PHE A 81 4.81 1.07 -11.93
N GLY A 82 5.64 1.54 -12.87
CA GLY A 82 6.00 2.96 -12.99
C GLY A 82 4.86 3.89 -13.40
N GLN A 83 3.74 3.36 -13.90
CA GLN A 83 2.53 4.13 -14.17
C GLN A 83 1.57 4.18 -12.98
N THR A 84 1.96 3.63 -11.82
CA THR A 84 1.10 3.62 -10.64
C THR A 84 0.92 5.02 -10.08
N SER A 85 -0.33 5.39 -9.82
CA SER A 85 -0.69 6.61 -9.10
C SER A 85 -1.71 6.32 -7.99
N LEU A 86 -1.73 7.20 -7.00
CA LEU A 86 -2.67 7.19 -5.88
C LEU A 86 -3.53 8.46 -5.94
N HIS A 87 -4.85 8.27 -5.94
CA HIS A 87 -5.82 9.35 -6.09
C HIS A 87 -6.73 9.39 -4.87
N LEU A 88 -6.82 10.56 -4.21
CA LEU A 88 -7.81 10.78 -3.17
C LEU A 88 -9.16 11.09 -3.82
N VAL A 89 -10.15 10.24 -3.61
CA VAL A 89 -11.50 10.39 -4.16
C VAL A 89 -12.50 10.49 -3.02
N LEU A 90 -13.41 11.46 -3.09
CA LEU A 90 -14.48 11.64 -2.11
C LEU A 90 -15.73 10.92 -2.57
N THR A 91 -16.43 10.29 -1.63
CA THR A 91 -17.79 9.80 -1.90
C THR A 91 -18.82 10.84 -1.48
N GLU A 92 -20.09 10.56 -1.72
CA GLU A 92 -21.19 11.42 -1.27
C GLU A 92 -21.47 11.28 0.23
N TYR A 93 -20.88 10.27 0.90
CA TYR A 93 -21.12 10.05 2.32
C TYR A 93 -20.45 11.15 3.17
N ARG A 94 -21.30 11.91 3.86
CA ARG A 94 -20.89 12.98 4.77
C ARG A 94 -21.89 13.10 5.91
N VAL A 95 -21.39 13.03 7.15
CA VAL A 95 -22.23 13.13 8.36
C VAL A 95 -21.59 14.05 9.38
N PRO A 96 -22.37 14.85 10.14
CA PRO A 96 -21.81 15.72 11.17
C PRO A 96 -21.19 14.88 12.29
N TYR A 97 -20.03 15.32 12.79
CA TYR A 97 -19.43 14.76 14.00
C TYR A 97 -20.13 15.36 15.22
N VAL A 98 -20.81 14.53 16.02
CA VAL A 98 -21.54 15.01 17.20
C VAL A 98 -21.30 14.07 18.38
N THR A 99 -20.87 14.62 19.52
CA THR A 99 -20.58 13.84 20.74
C THR A 99 -21.70 13.89 21.79
N GLN A 100 -22.44 15.00 21.90
CA GLN A 100 -23.63 15.19 22.75
C GLN A 100 -24.50 16.33 22.19
N HIS A 101 -25.80 16.39 22.50
CA HIS A 101 -26.72 17.44 22.01
C HIS A 101 -27.57 18.08 23.12
N ARG A 102 -27.57 19.42 23.20
CA ARG A 102 -28.69 20.28 23.64
C ARG A 102 -28.68 21.56 22.79
N GLY A 103 -29.75 21.81 22.04
CA GLY A 103 -29.92 23.02 21.20
C GLY A 103 -29.44 22.91 19.75
N VAL A 104 -29.87 23.87 18.92
CA VAL A 104 -29.50 23.99 17.50
C VAL A 104 -28.17 24.73 17.40
N ARG A 105 -27.10 24.04 16.99
CA ARG A 105 -25.82 24.67 16.64
C ARG A 105 -25.35 24.14 15.30
N ASP A 106 -24.86 25.05 14.47
CA ASP A 106 -24.26 24.74 13.18
C ASP A 106 -23.04 23.81 13.39
N SER A 107 -23.05 22.64 12.76
CA SER A 107 -21.96 21.67 12.91
C SER A 107 -20.80 22.09 12.01
N GLN A 108 -19.65 22.39 12.60
CA GLN A 108 -18.46 22.79 11.84
C GLN A 108 -17.52 21.62 11.54
N THR A 109 -17.86 20.41 11.95
CA THR A 109 -17.02 19.21 11.77
C THR A 109 -17.85 18.06 11.24
N PHE A 110 -17.33 17.37 10.23
CA PHE A 110 -18.01 16.28 9.55
C PHE A 110 -17.05 15.12 9.34
N PHE A 111 -17.55 13.90 9.47
CA PHE A 111 -16.94 12.77 8.79
C PHE A 111 -17.28 12.87 7.31
N GLN A 112 -16.26 12.77 6.48
CA GLN A 112 -16.33 12.73 5.03
C GLN A 112 -15.68 11.43 4.59
N GLU A 113 -16.44 10.55 3.96
CA GLU A 113 -15.84 9.35 3.41
C GLU A 113 -14.99 9.72 2.19
N ALA A 114 -13.79 9.14 2.15
CA ALA A 114 -12.82 9.32 1.10
C ALA A 114 -12.03 8.01 0.92
N THR A 115 -11.71 7.68 -0.32
CA THR A 115 -10.91 6.51 -0.67
C THR A 115 -9.58 6.95 -1.27
N ILE A 116 -8.56 6.09 -1.13
CA ILE A 116 -7.30 6.22 -1.85
C ILE A 116 -7.34 5.18 -2.98
N SER A 117 -7.70 5.62 -4.17
CA SER A 117 -7.80 4.75 -5.35
C SER A 117 -6.45 4.61 -6.04
N VAL A 118 -6.07 3.37 -6.33
CA VAL A 118 -4.88 2.97 -7.08
C VAL A 118 -5.22 2.90 -8.55
N TYR A 119 -4.39 3.54 -9.37
CA TYR A 119 -4.47 3.48 -10.82
C TYR A 119 -3.17 2.95 -11.41
N ASP A 120 -3.28 2.24 -12.53
CA ASP A 120 -2.18 1.88 -13.42
C ASP A 120 -2.36 2.66 -14.73
N GLY A 121 -1.64 3.77 -14.85
CA GLY A 121 -1.88 4.76 -15.90
C GLY A 121 -3.28 5.33 -15.80
N THR A 122 -4.15 4.99 -16.75
CA THR A 122 -5.56 5.41 -16.77
C THR A 122 -6.52 4.36 -16.22
N THR A 123 -6.02 3.18 -15.86
CA THR A 123 -6.86 2.04 -15.47
C THR A 123 -7.00 2.00 -13.95
N TRP A 124 -8.24 2.04 -13.45
CA TRP A 124 -8.49 1.84 -12.02
C TRP A 124 -8.21 0.39 -11.62
N VAL A 125 -7.46 0.21 -10.54
CA VAL A 125 -7.05 -1.10 -10.00
C VAL A 125 -7.86 -1.46 -8.77
N GLY A 126 -8.09 -0.51 -7.88
CA GLY A 126 -8.75 -0.77 -6.62
C GLY A 126 -8.56 0.36 -5.61
N ASP A 127 -9.31 0.31 -4.53
CA ASP A 127 -9.20 1.19 -3.37
C ASP A 127 -8.26 0.55 -2.34
N ALA A 128 -7.32 1.34 -1.83
CA ALA A 128 -6.33 0.91 -0.85
C ALA A 128 -6.61 1.54 0.53
N ASP A 129 -6.83 0.70 1.54
CA ASP A 129 -6.88 1.14 2.93
C ASP A 129 -5.47 1.14 3.54
N ILE A 130 -4.68 2.14 3.13
CA ILE A 130 -3.28 2.27 3.55
C ILE A 130 -3.16 2.40 5.08
N VAL A 131 -4.11 3.10 5.71
CA VAL A 131 -4.09 3.35 7.16
C VAL A 131 -4.35 2.06 7.93
N LYS A 132 -5.34 1.28 7.53
CA LYS A 132 -5.60 -0.01 8.18
C LYS A 132 -4.46 -1.00 7.92
N GLU A 133 -4.03 -1.15 6.67
CA GLU A 133 -3.20 -2.29 6.27
C GLU A 133 -1.71 -2.11 6.61
N LEU A 134 -1.18 -0.89 6.54
CA LEU A 134 0.25 -0.67 6.81
C LEU A 134 0.55 -0.20 8.24
N PHE A 135 -0.48 0.20 8.99
CA PHE A 135 -0.33 0.59 10.39
C PHE A 135 -0.73 -0.52 11.37
N ARG A 136 -1.51 -1.52 10.92
CA ARG A 136 -1.71 -2.80 11.64
C ARG A 136 -0.53 -3.75 11.40
N GLU A 137 -0.37 -4.74 12.27
CA GLU A 137 0.80 -5.64 12.31
C GLU A 137 0.91 -6.63 11.12
N SER A 138 0.10 -6.49 10.06
CA SER A 138 0.07 -7.41 8.90
C SER A 138 1.29 -7.27 7.98
N THR A 139 2.03 -6.16 8.06
CA THR A 139 3.20 -5.91 7.23
C THR A 139 4.50 -6.09 8.02
N GLU A 140 5.29 -7.11 7.66
CA GLU A 140 6.61 -7.34 8.25
C GLU A 140 7.66 -6.48 7.52
N ARG A 141 8.44 -5.72 8.28
CA ARG A 141 9.59 -4.97 7.76
C ARG A 141 10.85 -5.73 8.08
N VAL A 142 11.76 -5.82 7.10
CA VAL A 142 13.09 -6.38 7.36
C VAL A 142 13.89 -5.42 8.21
N VAL A 143 13.85 -5.61 9.53
CA VAL A 143 14.74 -4.95 10.47
C VAL A 143 16.04 -5.74 10.53
N ARG A 144 17.20 -5.06 10.42
CA ARG A 144 18.54 -5.64 10.63
C ARG A 144 18.63 -6.34 11.99
N ARG A 145 18.21 -7.59 12.08
CA ARG A 145 18.67 -8.53 13.10
C ARG A 145 19.01 -9.81 12.39
N GLY A 146 20.30 -9.98 12.11
CA GLY A 146 20.88 -11.28 11.80
C GLY A 146 20.58 -12.22 12.96
N LYS A 147 19.49 -12.96 12.86
CA LYS A 147 19.29 -14.18 13.61
C LYS A 147 19.13 -15.28 12.57
N LYS A 148 20.16 -16.13 12.51
CA LYS A 148 20.14 -17.42 11.81
C LYS A 148 19.08 -18.30 12.47
N GLY A 149 17.80 -18.08 12.14
CA GLY A 149 16.77 -19.08 12.37
C GLY A 149 16.88 -20.14 11.28
N LYS A 150 16.77 -21.41 11.64
CA LYS A 150 16.55 -22.49 10.65
C LYS A 150 15.19 -22.25 9.98
N LYS A 151 15.16 -21.46 8.92
CA LYS A 151 14.02 -21.39 8.00
C LYS A 151 14.28 -22.40 6.89
N THR A 152 13.23 -23.11 6.48
CA THR A 152 13.23 -23.90 5.26
C THR A 152 13.52 -22.95 4.11
N GLU A 153 14.70 -23.05 3.51
CA GLU A 153 15.07 -22.22 2.36
C GLU A 153 14.14 -22.56 1.20
N THR A 154 13.31 -21.62 0.76
CA THR A 154 12.51 -21.83 -0.45
C THR A 154 13.45 -21.84 -1.66
N PRO A 155 13.44 -22.89 -2.51
CA PRO A 155 14.28 -22.92 -3.71
C PRO A 155 13.98 -21.71 -4.58
N VAL A 156 15.01 -20.98 -4.99
CA VAL A 156 14.87 -19.79 -5.84
C VAL A 156 14.11 -20.06 -7.13
N SER A 157 14.22 -21.28 -7.67
CA SER A 157 13.45 -21.72 -8.83
C SER A 157 11.93 -21.57 -8.68
N ARG A 158 11.43 -21.48 -7.44
CA ARG A 158 10.02 -21.25 -7.11
C ARG A 158 9.65 -19.77 -7.03
N ILE A 159 10.62 -18.87 -6.87
CA ILE A 159 10.32 -17.43 -6.77
C ILE A 159 9.91 -16.90 -8.13
N ARG A 160 8.79 -16.16 -8.16
CA ARG A 160 8.25 -15.52 -9.37
C ARG A 160 8.39 -14.02 -9.31
N THR A 161 8.59 -13.39 -10.45
CA THR A 161 8.47 -11.94 -10.58
C THR A 161 7.05 -11.59 -10.99
N ILE A 162 6.48 -10.60 -10.33
CA ILE A 162 5.18 -10.01 -10.67
C ILE A 162 5.45 -8.74 -11.45
N VAL A 163 4.87 -8.66 -12.65
CA VAL A 163 5.21 -7.60 -13.60
C VAL A 163 4.09 -6.58 -13.85
N ASN A 164 2.88 -6.84 -13.31
CA ASN A 164 1.73 -5.95 -13.47
C ASN A 164 0.69 -6.18 -12.34
N TRP A 165 -0.34 -5.34 -12.31
CA TRP A 165 -1.40 -5.42 -11.32
C TRP A 165 -2.24 -6.70 -11.40
N PRO A 166 -2.72 -7.17 -12.57
CA PRO A 166 -3.45 -8.44 -12.66
C PRO A 166 -2.72 -9.62 -12.02
N GLU A 167 -1.41 -9.75 -12.24
CA GLU A 167 -0.59 -10.80 -11.61
C GLU A 167 -0.48 -10.64 -10.09
N LEU A 168 -0.47 -9.40 -9.58
CA LEU A 168 -0.47 -9.15 -8.14
C LEU A 168 -1.83 -9.49 -7.51
N LEU A 169 -2.92 -9.08 -8.16
CA LEU A 169 -4.28 -9.32 -7.69
C LEU A 169 -4.61 -10.82 -7.67
N ASP A 170 -4.11 -11.57 -8.66
CA ASP A 170 -4.20 -13.03 -8.76
C ASP A 170 -2.84 -13.68 -8.54
N LYS A 171 -2.30 -13.52 -7.33
CA LYS A 171 -0.97 -14.00 -6.96
C LYS A 171 -0.90 -15.54 -7.07
N PRO A 172 0.17 -16.12 -7.62
CA PRO A 172 0.40 -17.56 -7.58
C PRO A 172 0.62 -18.04 -6.13
N SER A 173 0.50 -19.34 -5.89
CA SER A 173 0.81 -19.94 -4.58
C SER A 173 2.25 -19.66 -4.14
N GLU A 174 3.16 -19.59 -5.11
CA GLU A 174 4.58 -19.37 -4.92
C GLU A 174 4.91 -17.98 -4.35
N PRO A 175 6.08 -17.84 -3.71
CA PRO A 175 6.55 -16.53 -3.29
C PRO A 175 6.86 -15.64 -4.49
N VAL A 176 6.50 -14.37 -4.35
CA VAL A 176 6.61 -13.41 -5.44
C VAL A 176 7.44 -12.20 -5.07
N VAL A 177 8.06 -11.62 -6.09
CA VAL A 177 8.82 -10.37 -6.00
C VAL A 177 8.16 -9.33 -6.90
N VAL A 178 7.82 -8.20 -6.30
CA VAL A 178 7.29 -7.00 -6.96
C VAL A 178 8.45 -6.03 -7.16
N LEU A 179 8.61 -5.55 -8.39
CA LEU A 179 9.69 -4.67 -8.81
C LEU A 179 9.21 -3.22 -8.93
N THR A 180 9.53 -2.41 -7.94
CA THR A 180 9.04 -1.03 -7.75
C THR A 180 10.18 -0.07 -7.43
N LYS A 181 11.38 -0.36 -7.96
CA LYS A 181 12.61 0.30 -7.49
C LYS A 181 12.57 1.80 -7.72
N GLY A 182 12.85 2.56 -6.67
CA GLY A 182 12.95 4.03 -6.72
C GLY A 182 11.60 4.74 -6.83
N ASN A 183 10.49 3.98 -6.84
CA ASN A 183 9.14 4.53 -6.91
C ASN A 183 8.39 4.24 -5.61
N TRP A 184 8.51 5.16 -4.66
CA TRP A 184 7.88 5.01 -3.34
C TRP A 184 6.35 4.93 -3.42
N ILE A 185 5.73 5.54 -4.44
CA ILE A 185 4.26 5.49 -4.65
C ILE A 185 3.86 4.07 -5.03
N SER A 186 4.55 3.46 -6.00
CA SER A 186 4.29 2.07 -6.39
C SER A 186 4.59 1.10 -5.24
N ARG A 187 5.65 1.34 -4.46
CA ARG A 187 5.97 0.56 -3.24
C ARG A 187 4.85 0.66 -2.22
N LEU A 188 4.33 1.86 -1.99
CA LEU A 188 3.23 2.10 -1.06
C LEU A 188 1.94 1.41 -1.53
N ALA A 189 1.56 1.61 -2.79
CA ALA A 189 0.35 1.05 -3.38
C ALA A 189 0.39 -0.49 -3.37
N THR A 190 1.47 -1.09 -3.88
CA THR A 190 1.61 -2.54 -3.95
C THR A 190 1.69 -3.17 -2.56
N ALA A 191 2.36 -2.55 -1.60
CA ALA A 191 2.38 -3.03 -0.22
C ALA A 191 1.00 -2.98 0.44
N ALA A 192 0.28 -1.86 0.32
CA ALA A 192 -1.05 -1.72 0.89
C ALA A 192 -2.04 -2.72 0.27
N MET A 193 -2.06 -2.83 -1.05
CA MET A 193 -2.93 -3.76 -1.77
C MET A 193 -2.59 -5.23 -1.44
N SER A 194 -1.30 -5.58 -1.36
CA SER A 194 -0.90 -6.95 -0.99
C SER A 194 -1.37 -7.32 0.42
N ALA A 195 -1.18 -6.41 1.38
CA ALA A 195 -1.67 -6.61 2.74
C ALA A 195 -3.20 -6.69 2.80
N GLN A 196 -3.92 -5.84 2.06
CA GLN A 196 -5.38 -5.84 1.96
C GLN A 196 -5.93 -7.15 1.39
N LEU A 197 -5.22 -7.76 0.42
CA LEU A 197 -5.55 -9.07 -0.14
C LEU A 197 -5.21 -10.23 0.82
N GLY A 198 -4.68 -9.94 2.01
CA GLY A 198 -4.28 -10.94 3.00
C GLY A 198 -2.93 -11.59 2.71
N TYR A 199 -2.16 -11.07 1.75
CA TYR A 199 -0.84 -11.62 1.46
C TYR A 199 0.18 -11.21 2.51
N LYS A 200 1.01 -12.17 2.91
CA LYS A 200 2.13 -11.88 3.80
C LYS A 200 3.16 -11.00 3.09
N THR A 201 3.17 -9.73 3.44
CA THR A 201 3.91 -8.69 2.71
C THR A 201 5.18 -8.31 3.45
N THR A 202 6.31 -8.42 2.75
CA THR A 202 7.64 -8.05 3.24
C THR A 202 8.18 -6.88 2.44
N ILE A 203 8.43 -5.76 3.11
CA ILE A 203 8.96 -4.56 2.46
C ILE A 203 10.47 -4.52 2.65
N MET A 204 11.20 -4.52 1.53
CA MET A 204 12.66 -4.45 1.56
C MET A 204 13.15 -3.01 1.68
N PRO A 205 14.40 -2.77 2.08
CA PRO A 205 14.94 -1.42 2.16
C PRO A 205 15.43 -0.97 0.78
N GLU A 206 15.08 0.25 0.37
CA GLU A 206 15.42 0.82 -0.96
C GLU A 206 16.93 0.73 -1.29
N LYS A 207 17.79 0.90 -0.28
CA LYS A 207 19.26 0.91 -0.40
C LYS A 207 19.94 -0.34 0.17
N TYR A 208 19.20 -1.40 0.53
CA TYR A 208 19.76 -2.40 1.45
C TYR A 208 20.95 -3.18 0.93
N CYS A 209 21.10 -3.28 -0.40
CA CYS A 209 22.34 -3.70 -1.02
C CYS A 209 22.44 -3.09 -2.42
N GLU A 210 23.60 -2.52 -2.72
CA GLU A 210 24.06 -2.32 -4.10
C GLU A 210 24.14 -3.70 -4.74
N MET A 211 23.17 -4.04 -5.60
CA MET A 211 23.04 -5.21 -6.52
C MET A 211 23.31 -6.63 -5.98
N ALA A 212 24.44 -6.89 -5.31
CA ALA A 212 24.98 -8.21 -5.00
C ALA A 212 24.10 -9.09 -4.10
N CYS A 213 23.30 -8.51 -3.19
CA CYS A 213 22.48 -9.32 -2.28
C CYS A 213 21.15 -9.77 -2.92
N PHE A 214 20.63 -9.04 -3.91
CA PHE A 214 19.40 -9.43 -4.60
C PHE A 214 19.67 -10.39 -5.76
N SER A 215 20.91 -10.39 -6.28
CA SER A 215 21.44 -11.46 -7.11
C SER A 215 21.89 -12.69 -6.31
N ASP A 216 22.15 -12.54 -5.01
CA ASP A 216 22.35 -13.68 -4.11
C ASP A 216 21.02 -14.40 -3.82
N LEU A 217 20.85 -15.48 -4.56
CA LEU A 217 19.72 -16.40 -4.44
C LEU A 217 19.52 -16.95 -3.03
N LYS A 218 20.60 -17.14 -2.27
CA LYS A 218 20.53 -17.60 -0.87
C LYS A 218 20.05 -16.48 0.05
N PHE A 219 20.45 -15.24 -0.21
CA PHE A 219 19.96 -14.08 0.53
C PHE A 219 18.45 -13.94 0.36
N MET A 220 17.94 -13.99 -0.88
CA MET A 220 16.50 -13.94 -1.14
C MET A 220 15.75 -15.09 -0.47
N ALA A 221 16.25 -16.33 -0.58
CA ALA A 221 15.63 -17.50 0.06
C ALA A 221 15.49 -17.38 1.59
N ASN A 222 16.30 -16.55 2.26
CA ASN A 222 16.19 -16.32 3.70
C ASN A 222 15.08 -15.33 4.10
N PHE A 223 14.68 -14.44 3.19
CA PHE A 223 13.61 -13.46 3.40
C PHE A 223 12.29 -13.92 2.80
N VAL A 224 12.35 -14.76 1.78
CA VAL A 224 11.21 -15.45 1.20
C VAL A 224 10.59 -16.37 2.24
N GLN A 225 9.33 -16.10 2.55
CA GLN A 225 8.46 -17.06 3.23
C GLN A 225 7.73 -17.86 2.16
N ASP A 226 7.34 -19.10 2.45
CA ASP A 226 6.90 -20.06 1.43
C ASP A 226 5.78 -19.57 0.49
N GLU A 227 5.03 -18.51 0.86
CA GLU A 227 3.94 -17.94 0.05
C GLU A 227 3.87 -16.39 0.05
N GLY A 228 4.91 -15.68 0.49
CA GLY A 228 4.88 -14.22 0.70
C GLY A 228 5.02 -13.34 -0.55
N VAL A 229 4.69 -12.06 -0.40
CA VAL A 229 4.98 -10.98 -1.37
C VAL A 229 6.16 -10.15 -0.88
N ILE A 230 7.18 -9.97 -1.72
CA ILE A 230 8.35 -9.15 -1.43
C ILE A 230 8.31 -7.91 -2.30
N ILE A 231 8.31 -6.73 -1.68
CA ILE A 231 8.31 -5.43 -2.36
C ILE A 231 9.73 -4.87 -2.40
N LEU A 232 10.32 -4.79 -3.61
CA LEU A 232 11.64 -4.19 -3.87
C LEU A 232 11.52 -2.72 -4.24
#